data_AF-A0A1Q4FPQ7-F1
#
_entry.id   AF-A0A1Q4FPQ7-F1
#
_cell.length_a   1.000
_cell.length_b   1.000
_cell.length_c   1.000
_cell.angle_alpha   90.00
_cell.angle_beta   90.00
_cell.angle_gamma   90.00
#
_symmetry.space_group_name_H-M   'P 1'
#
loop_
_entity.id
_entity.type
_entity.pdbx_description
1 polymer ?
#
loop_
_entity_poly.entity_id
_entity_poly.type
_entity_poly.pdbx_seq_one_letter_code
_entity_poly.pdbx_strand_id
1 'polypeptide(L)'
;MVSAVSQPSEPQPVFLDFKGIEAATGSFLRECVFAFRDHCRHAMENAYPVVANATAVVVEELAFYAKSQADAVWHCELSEHGRVGSPNLIGRDNLEAGQQQALKWVDELPEATAPAMTQQSGQAVGATAWNNRLSALAAKGLIMEQRRGKTKIFRPVLGAS
;
A
#
# COMPACT_ATOMS: atom_id res chain seq x y z
N MET A 1 -11.29 -20.70 8.34
CA MET A 1 -11.22 -20.56 9.81
C MET A 1 -9.91 -19.86 10.12
N VAL A 2 -9.95 -18.61 10.62
CA VAL A 2 -8.72 -17.83 10.87
C VAL A 2 -8.07 -18.36 12.15
N SER A 3 -6.97 -19.10 12.00
CA SER A 3 -6.10 -19.54 13.09
C SER A 3 -5.21 -18.37 13.49
N ALA A 4 -5.41 -17.83 14.71
CA ALA A 4 -4.57 -16.84 15.40
C ALA A 4 -3.67 -15.96 14.50
N VAL A 5 -4.13 -14.74 14.21
CA VAL A 5 -3.31 -13.75 13.52
C VAL A 5 -2.33 -13.15 14.52
N SER A 6 -1.07 -13.62 14.54
CA SER A 6 -0.02 -12.94 15.27
C SER A 6 0.24 -11.59 14.61
N GLN A 7 0.01 -10.48 15.33
CA GLN A 7 0.31 -9.16 14.81
C GLN A 7 1.81 -9.03 14.49
N PRO A 8 2.19 -8.54 13.30
CA PRO A 8 3.59 -8.26 12.99
C PRO A 8 4.23 -7.31 14.01
N SER A 9 5.43 -7.63 14.47
CA SER A 9 6.22 -6.74 15.34
C SER A 9 6.83 -5.56 14.58
N GLU A 10 7.00 -5.69 13.27
CA GLU A 10 7.51 -4.65 12.37
C GLU A 10 6.60 -4.51 11.14
N PRO A 11 6.54 -3.31 10.52
CA PRO A 11 5.77 -3.12 9.29
C PRO A 11 6.18 -4.11 8.20
N GLN A 12 5.23 -4.85 7.65
CA GLN A 12 5.49 -5.81 6.57
C GLN A 12 4.25 -6.05 5.69
N PRO A 13 4.45 -6.42 4.42
CA PRO A 13 3.36 -6.88 3.57
C PRO A 13 2.72 -8.16 4.14
N VAL A 14 1.40 -8.25 4.04
CA VAL A 14 0.61 -9.47 4.35
C VAL A 14 -0.16 -9.84 3.09
N PHE A 15 0.14 -11.00 2.52
CA PHE A 15 -0.43 -11.40 1.24
C PHE A 15 -1.79 -12.06 1.42
N LEU A 16 -2.79 -11.50 0.75
CA LEU A 16 -4.08 -12.14 0.50
C LEU A 16 -3.93 -12.92 -0.80
N ASP A 17 -3.73 -14.23 -0.71
CA ASP A 17 -3.50 -15.08 -1.89
C ASP A 17 -4.83 -15.46 -2.55
N PHE A 18 -5.06 -14.96 -3.77
CA PHE A 18 -6.23 -15.21 -4.60
C PHE A 18 -6.01 -16.38 -5.59
N LYS A 19 -4.93 -17.15 -5.45
CA LYS A 19 -4.69 -18.35 -6.28
C LYS A 19 -5.91 -19.28 -6.26
N GLY A 20 -6.44 -19.57 -7.44
CA GLY A 20 -7.63 -20.40 -7.61
C GLY A 20 -8.98 -19.67 -7.52
N ILE A 21 -8.98 -18.36 -7.28
CA ILE A 21 -10.20 -17.52 -7.34
C ILE A 21 -10.40 -17.03 -8.77
N GLU A 22 -11.33 -17.63 -9.50
CA GLU A 22 -11.60 -17.28 -10.90
C GLU A 22 -12.28 -15.93 -11.07
N ALA A 23 -13.21 -15.61 -10.15
CA ALA A 23 -13.93 -14.33 -10.10
C ALA A 23 -14.32 -13.99 -8.66
N ALA A 24 -14.47 -12.70 -8.38
CA ALA A 24 -14.94 -12.18 -7.10
C ALA A 24 -15.85 -10.98 -7.34
N THR A 25 -16.95 -10.88 -6.60
CA THR A 25 -17.87 -9.74 -6.73
C THR A 25 -17.27 -8.49 -6.09
N GLY A 26 -17.64 -7.30 -6.57
CA GLY A 26 -17.23 -6.04 -5.94
C GLY A 26 -17.61 -5.95 -4.46
N SER A 27 -18.72 -6.55 -4.03
CA SER A 27 -19.09 -6.60 -2.60
C SER A 27 -18.14 -7.47 -1.78
N PHE A 28 -17.68 -8.60 -2.30
CA PHE A 28 -16.68 -9.45 -1.66
C PHE A 28 -15.34 -8.71 -1.56
N LEU A 29 -14.87 -8.10 -2.65
CA LEU A 29 -13.59 -7.38 -2.67
C LEU A 29 -13.57 -6.16 -1.74
N ARG A 30 -14.69 -5.43 -1.67
CA ARG A 30 -14.86 -4.32 -0.73
C ARG A 30 -14.62 -4.76 0.71
N GLU A 31 -15.23 -5.87 1.14
CA GLU A 31 -15.13 -6.35 2.52
C GLU A 31 -13.78 -7.05 2.77
N CYS A 32 -13.36 -7.95 1.88
CA CYS A 32 -12.18 -8.79 2.10
C CYS A 32 -10.84 -8.09 1.83
N VAL A 33 -10.82 -7.06 0.98
CA VAL A 33 -9.58 -6.34 0.63
C VAL A 33 -9.56 -4.97 1.27
N PHE A 34 -10.52 -4.10 0.93
CA PHE A 34 -10.48 -2.70 1.37
C PHE A 34 -10.85 -2.56 2.85
N ALA A 35 -11.96 -3.14 3.30
CA ALA A 35 -12.34 -3.07 4.71
C ALA A 35 -11.33 -3.82 5.60
N PHE A 36 -10.73 -4.92 5.12
CA PHE A 36 -9.64 -5.58 5.85
C PHE A 36 -8.37 -4.72 5.93
N ARG A 37 -7.99 -4.05 4.85
CA ARG A 37 -6.88 -3.08 4.86
C ARG A 37 -7.13 -1.96 5.86
N ASP A 38 -8.32 -1.38 5.84
CA ASP A 38 -8.70 -0.32 6.76
C ASP A 38 -8.70 -0.82 8.21
N HIS A 39 -9.22 -2.04 8.45
CA HIS A 39 -9.09 -2.71 9.75
C HIS A 39 -7.63 -2.86 10.19
N CYS A 40 -6.73 -3.27 9.30
CA CYS A 40 -5.30 -3.36 9.61
C CYS A 40 -4.72 -1.99 10.00
N ARG A 41 -5.12 -0.91 9.34
CA ARG A 41 -4.67 0.44 9.69
C ARG A 41 -5.12 0.88 11.10
N HIS A 42 -6.25 0.37 11.58
CA HIS A 42 -6.80 0.72 12.89
C HIS A 42 -6.39 -0.23 14.03
N ALA A 43 -6.22 -1.52 13.74
CA ALA A 43 -6.07 -2.55 14.76
C ALA A 43 -4.80 -3.40 14.61
N MET A 44 -4.11 -3.35 13.46
CA MET A 44 -2.91 -4.13 13.17
C MET A 44 -1.88 -3.28 12.41
N GLU A 45 -1.40 -2.19 13.03
CA GLU A 45 -0.65 -1.10 12.37
C GLU A 45 0.55 -1.54 11.51
N ASN A 46 1.13 -2.69 11.82
CA ASN A 46 2.28 -3.26 11.12
C ASN A 46 1.92 -4.24 9.98
N ALA A 47 0.65 -4.58 9.77
CA ALA A 47 0.20 -5.44 8.68
C ALA A 47 -0.27 -4.62 7.48
N TYR A 48 0.34 -4.80 6.32
CA TYR A 48 0.02 -4.07 5.09
C TYR A 48 -0.52 -5.05 4.04
N PRO A 49 -1.85 -5.19 3.90
CA PRO A 49 -2.41 -6.16 2.97
C PRO A 49 -2.04 -5.89 1.51
N VAL A 50 -1.68 -6.96 0.79
CA VAL A 50 -1.36 -6.98 -0.63
C VAL A 50 -2.15 -8.10 -1.29
N VAL A 51 -2.82 -7.81 -2.40
CA VAL A 51 -3.54 -8.84 -3.18
C VAL A 51 -2.51 -9.61 -4.00
N ALA A 52 -2.35 -10.91 -3.73
CA ALA A 52 -1.45 -11.78 -4.48
C ALA A 52 -2.23 -12.69 -5.43
N ASN A 53 -1.66 -12.97 -6.60
CA ASN A 53 -2.14 -13.99 -7.54
C ASN A 53 -3.60 -13.83 -7.98
N ALA A 54 -4.09 -12.59 -8.08
CA ALA A 54 -5.43 -12.32 -8.58
C ALA A 54 -5.51 -12.54 -10.11
N THR A 55 -6.63 -13.08 -10.59
CA THR A 55 -6.91 -13.17 -12.03
C THR A 55 -7.17 -11.77 -12.61
N ALA A 56 -7.08 -11.64 -13.94
CA ALA A 56 -7.39 -10.38 -14.63
C ALA A 56 -8.81 -9.87 -14.29
N VAL A 57 -9.79 -10.76 -14.20
CA VAL A 57 -11.18 -10.43 -13.82
C VAL A 57 -11.24 -9.83 -12.41
N VAL A 58 -10.53 -10.42 -11.45
CA VAL A 58 -10.47 -9.87 -10.08
C VAL A 58 -9.73 -8.53 -10.04
N VAL A 59 -8.65 -8.37 -10.81
CA VAL A 59 -7.91 -7.11 -10.94
C VAL A 59 -8.78 -5.99 -11.52
N GLU A 60 -9.61 -6.30 -12.53
CA GLU A 60 -10.57 -5.35 -13.12
C GLU A 60 -11.61 -4.88 -12.09
N GLU A 61 -12.18 -5.81 -11.32
CA GLU A 61 -13.14 -5.47 -10.25
C GLU A 61 -12.49 -4.64 -9.13
N LEU A 62 -11.25 -4.96 -8.75
CA LEU A 62 -10.46 -4.15 -7.80
C LEU A 62 -10.23 -2.74 -8.33
N ALA A 63 -9.88 -2.60 -9.62
CA ALA A 63 -9.65 -1.30 -10.25
C ALA A 63 -10.94 -0.47 -10.32
N PHE A 64 -12.07 -1.10 -10.67
CA PHE A 64 -13.38 -0.46 -10.68
C PHE A 64 -13.76 0.08 -9.30
N TYR A 65 -13.60 -0.75 -8.25
CA TYR A 65 -13.88 -0.33 -6.89
C TYR A 65 -12.95 0.79 -6.42
N ALA A 66 -11.63 0.63 -6.62
CA ALA A 66 -10.62 1.62 -6.25
C ALA A 66 -10.90 3.00 -6.88
N LYS A 67 -11.32 3.01 -8.15
CA LYS A 67 -11.71 4.25 -8.84
C LYS A 67 -12.91 4.93 -8.18
N SER A 68 -13.93 4.17 -7.79
CA SER A 68 -15.13 4.72 -7.13
C SER A 68 -14.82 5.38 -5.76
N GLN A 69 -13.72 4.99 -5.12
CA GLN A 69 -13.32 5.47 -3.78
C GLN A 69 -12.15 6.47 -3.80
N ALA A 70 -11.69 6.90 -4.99
CA ALA A 70 -10.44 7.67 -5.14
C ALA A 70 -9.28 7.01 -4.36
N ASP A 71 -9.08 5.73 -4.62
CA ASP A 71 -8.19 4.87 -3.85
C ASP A 71 -7.32 3.97 -4.73
N ALA A 72 -6.39 3.27 -4.07
CA ALA A 72 -5.47 2.33 -4.69
C ALA A 72 -5.25 1.08 -3.81
N VAL A 73 -4.76 0.01 -4.41
CA VAL A 73 -4.42 -1.23 -3.70
C VAL A 73 -3.22 -1.93 -4.36
N TRP A 74 -2.33 -2.48 -3.53
CA TRP A 74 -1.20 -3.25 -4.02
C TRP A 74 -1.62 -4.63 -4.51
N HIS A 75 -1.09 -5.01 -5.66
CA HIS A 75 -1.23 -6.29 -6.32
C HIS A 75 0.14 -6.86 -6.67
N CYS A 76 0.31 -8.17 -6.60
CA CYS A 76 1.52 -8.84 -7.10
C CYS A 76 1.26 -10.30 -7.50
N GLU A 77 2.25 -10.90 -8.15
CA GLU A 77 2.42 -12.35 -8.19
C GLU A 77 3.21 -12.80 -6.96
N LEU A 78 2.82 -13.92 -6.35
CA LEU A 78 3.52 -14.51 -5.22
C LEU A 78 3.84 -15.97 -5.53
N SER A 79 5.14 -16.26 -5.63
CA SER A 79 5.63 -17.64 -5.82
C SER A 79 5.42 -18.50 -4.57
N GLU A 80 5.52 -19.83 -4.73
CA GLU A 80 5.44 -20.80 -3.63
C GLU A 80 6.54 -20.61 -2.56
N HIS A 81 7.63 -19.93 -2.91
CA HIS A 81 8.72 -19.58 -2.00
C HIS A 81 8.58 -18.18 -1.38
N GLY A 82 7.41 -17.53 -1.53
CA GLY A 82 7.15 -16.20 -0.97
C GLY A 82 7.86 -15.05 -1.68
N ARG A 83 8.45 -15.28 -2.86
CA ARG A 83 9.02 -14.20 -3.67
C ARG A 83 7.92 -13.45 -4.41
N VAL A 84 7.96 -12.12 -4.30
CA VAL A 84 7.08 -11.18 -4.98
C VAL A 84 7.56 -10.97 -6.42
N GLY A 85 6.64 -11.10 -7.38
CA GLY A 85 6.82 -10.74 -8.79
C GLY A 85 5.77 -9.73 -9.22
N SER A 86 6.05 -9.00 -10.31
CA SER A 86 5.09 -8.08 -10.96
C SER A 86 4.34 -7.13 -9.99
N PRO A 87 5.02 -6.44 -9.04
CA PRO A 87 4.34 -5.55 -8.11
C PRO A 87 3.66 -4.40 -8.87
N ASN A 88 2.38 -4.17 -8.58
CA ASN A 88 1.58 -3.15 -9.22
C ASN A 88 0.66 -2.46 -8.21
N LEU A 89 0.54 -1.14 -8.32
CA LEU A 89 -0.41 -0.35 -7.53
C LEU A 89 -1.65 -0.07 -8.37
N ILE A 90 -2.67 -0.91 -8.25
CA ILE A 90 -3.94 -0.73 -8.95
C ILE A 90 -4.58 0.58 -8.48
N GLY A 91 -5.00 1.42 -9.42
CA GLY A 91 -5.63 2.70 -9.11
C GLY A 91 -4.66 3.82 -8.72
N ARG A 92 -3.36 3.69 -8.99
CA ARG A 92 -2.37 4.76 -8.78
C ARG A 92 -2.83 6.12 -9.33
N ASP A 93 -3.45 6.13 -10.50
CA ASP A 93 -3.92 7.36 -11.16
C ASP A 93 -5.17 7.96 -10.51
N ASN A 94 -5.84 7.24 -9.61
CA ASN A 94 -6.97 7.76 -8.82
C ASN A 94 -6.49 8.64 -7.66
N LEU A 95 -5.21 8.56 -7.28
CA LEU A 95 -4.64 9.31 -6.18
C LEU A 95 -4.45 10.78 -6.57
N GLU A 96 -4.50 11.68 -5.60
CA GLU A 96 -4.19 13.10 -5.84
C GLU A 96 -2.76 13.27 -6.36
N ALA A 97 -2.52 14.28 -7.20
CA ALA A 97 -1.20 14.52 -7.81
C ALA A 97 -0.06 14.61 -6.77
N GLY A 98 -0.33 15.22 -5.60
CA GLY A 98 0.64 15.28 -4.51
C GLY A 98 0.97 13.92 -3.89
N GLN A 99 -0.01 13.01 -3.81
CA GLN A 99 0.17 11.65 -3.32
C GLN A 99 0.93 10.78 -4.32
N GLN A 100 0.58 10.86 -5.62
CA GLN A 100 1.33 10.18 -6.68
C GLN A 100 2.81 10.61 -6.68
N GLN A 101 3.07 11.91 -6.52
CA GLN A 101 4.43 12.42 -6.44
C GLN A 101 5.17 11.93 -5.19
N ALA A 102 4.49 11.86 -4.04
CA ALA A 102 5.10 11.35 -2.81
C ALA A 102 5.44 9.86 -2.91
N LEU A 103 4.60 9.04 -3.56
CA LEU A 103 4.90 7.63 -3.83
C LEU A 103 6.23 7.47 -4.59
N LYS A 104 6.42 8.25 -5.66
CA LYS A 104 7.68 8.24 -6.42
C LYS A 104 8.91 8.47 -5.52
N TRP A 105 8.85 9.45 -4.63
CA TRP A 105 9.96 9.74 -3.72
C TRP A 105 10.15 8.67 -2.63
N VAL A 106 9.09 7.96 -2.25
CA VAL A 106 9.21 6.81 -1.32
C VAL A 106 9.98 5.67 -1.97
N ASP A 107 9.83 5.47 -3.28
CA ASP A 107 10.57 4.44 -4.02
C ASP A 107 12.04 4.84 -4.27
N GLU A 108 12.32 6.13 -4.44
CA GLU A 108 13.66 6.64 -4.80
C GLU A 108 14.59 6.88 -3.59
N LEU A 109 14.03 7.08 -2.39
CA LEU A 109 14.82 7.43 -1.21
C LEU A 109 15.07 6.20 -0.31
N PRO A 110 16.34 5.97 0.13
CA PRO A 110 16.63 4.94 1.12
C PRO A 110 15.89 5.13 2.45
N GLU A 111 15.71 6.39 2.85
CA GLU A 111 14.90 6.79 4.01
C GLU A 111 13.97 7.94 3.60
N ALA A 112 12.74 7.61 3.23
CA ALA A 112 11.77 8.61 2.83
C ALA A 112 11.23 9.33 4.07
N THR A 113 11.72 10.55 4.31
CA THR A 113 11.23 11.45 5.37
C THR A 113 10.82 12.78 4.76
N ALA A 114 9.91 13.52 5.41
CA ALA A 114 9.50 14.82 4.89
C ALA A 114 10.66 15.82 4.70
N PRO A 115 11.64 15.93 5.62
CA PRO A 115 12.84 16.76 5.40
C PRO A 115 13.69 16.28 4.22
N ALA A 116 13.90 14.96 4.08
CA ALA A 116 14.65 14.41 2.96
C ALA A 116 13.97 14.71 1.62
N MET A 117 12.65 14.60 1.54
CA MET A 117 11.89 14.95 0.34
C MET A 117 11.96 16.43 0.01
N THR A 118 11.90 17.34 1.00
CA THR A 118 12.10 18.78 0.75
C THR A 118 13.49 19.06 0.17
N GLN A 119 14.53 18.40 0.67
CA GLN A 119 15.89 18.61 0.20
C GLN A 119 16.15 18.00 -1.20
N GLN A 120 15.69 16.77 -1.43
CA GLN A 120 16.01 16.01 -2.63
C GLN A 120 15.08 16.30 -3.81
N SER A 121 13.83 16.73 -3.55
CA SER A 121 12.86 16.91 -4.63
C SER A 121 13.11 18.10 -5.54
N GLY A 122 13.83 19.12 -5.06
CA GLY A 122 13.99 20.39 -5.77
C GLY A 122 12.67 21.14 -6.01
N GLN A 123 11.55 20.65 -5.47
CA GLN A 123 10.23 21.26 -5.61
C GLN A 123 10.00 22.30 -4.51
N ALA A 124 9.20 23.31 -4.79
CA ALA A 124 8.73 24.28 -3.80
C ALA A 124 7.64 23.68 -2.88
N VAL A 125 7.93 22.52 -2.28
CA VAL A 125 7.05 21.79 -1.36
C VAL A 125 7.73 21.69 0.00
N GLY A 126 7.17 22.40 0.98
CA GLY A 126 7.67 22.39 2.35
C GLY A 126 7.44 21.06 3.07
N ALA A 127 8.22 20.81 4.12
CA ALA A 127 8.19 19.57 4.89
C ALA A 127 6.78 19.22 5.42
N THR A 128 5.99 20.22 5.86
CA THR A 128 4.60 20.00 6.30
C THR A 128 3.73 19.41 5.19
N ALA A 129 3.85 19.91 3.96
CA ALA A 129 3.09 19.40 2.83
C ALA A 129 3.50 17.98 2.46
N TRP A 130 4.79 17.65 2.48
CA TRP A 130 5.27 16.27 2.31
C TRP A 130 4.75 15.35 3.40
N ASN A 131 4.81 15.77 4.66
CA ASN A 131 4.32 14.97 5.78
C ASN A 131 2.82 14.67 5.68
N ASN A 132 2.02 15.63 5.21
CA ASN A 132 0.59 15.41 4.99
C ASN A 132 0.34 14.41 3.85
N ARG A 133 1.06 14.52 2.73
CA ARG A 133 0.98 13.57 1.61
C ARG A 133 1.37 12.15 2.03
N LEU A 134 2.47 12.01 2.76
CA LEU A 134 2.95 10.73 3.28
C LEU A 134 1.99 10.12 4.30
N SER A 135 1.47 10.94 5.22
CA SER A 135 0.49 10.48 6.20
C SER A 135 -0.80 10.01 5.54
N ALA A 136 -1.26 10.69 4.47
CA ALA A 136 -2.44 10.26 3.71
C ALA A 136 -2.22 8.91 3.01
N LEU A 137 -1.04 8.70 2.39
CA LEU A 137 -0.67 7.42 1.78
C LEU A 137 -0.56 6.29 2.81
N ALA A 138 0.05 6.56 3.96
CA ALA A 138 0.20 5.59 5.04
C ALA A 138 -1.16 5.23 5.69
N ALA A 139 -2.06 6.20 5.82
CA ALA A 139 -3.44 5.97 6.28
C ALA A 139 -4.22 5.07 5.31
N LYS A 140 -3.97 5.18 4.00
CA LYS A 140 -4.49 4.26 2.98
C LYS A 140 -3.74 2.92 2.91
N GLY A 141 -2.68 2.73 3.71
CA GLY A 141 -1.86 1.52 3.70
C GLY A 141 -1.03 1.31 2.44
N LEU A 142 -0.78 2.36 1.65
CA LEU A 142 -0.06 2.28 0.36
C LEU A 142 1.45 2.37 0.52
N ILE A 143 1.92 2.90 1.66
CA ILE A 143 3.31 2.94 2.08
C ILE A 143 3.38 2.53 3.55
N MET A 144 4.49 1.93 3.96
CA MET A 144 4.72 1.58 5.35
C MET A 144 5.27 2.76 6.13
N GLU A 145 4.67 3.07 7.28
CA GLU A 145 5.19 4.02 8.25
C GLU A 145 5.94 3.28 9.36
N GLN A 146 7.12 3.78 9.73
CA GLN A 146 7.85 3.36 10.91
C GLN A 146 8.37 4.56 11.67
N ARG A 147 8.26 4.55 13.00
CA ARG A 147 8.84 5.59 13.86
C ARG A 147 10.26 5.21 14.24
N ARG A 148 11.21 6.12 14.01
CA ARG A 148 12.58 6.05 14.54
C ARG A 148 12.82 7.28 15.41
N GLY A 149 12.67 7.11 16.72
CA GLY A 149 12.69 8.22 17.68
C GLY A 149 11.53 9.18 17.45
N LYS A 150 11.83 10.45 17.16
CA LYS A 150 10.82 11.50 16.87
C LYS A 150 10.46 11.61 15.39
N THR A 151 11.14 10.86 14.52
CA THR A 151 11.00 10.97 13.07
C THR A 151 10.18 9.81 12.51
N LYS A 152 9.25 10.10 11.60
CA LYS A 152 8.58 9.09 10.78
C LYS A 152 9.42 8.82 9.53
N ILE A 153 9.67 7.54 9.27
CA ILE A 153 10.30 7.05 8.05
C ILE A 153 9.25 6.27 7.29
N PHE A 154 9.19 6.50 5.99
CA PHE A 154 8.28 5.83 5.09
C PHE A 154 9.06 4.95 4.12
N ARG A 155 8.48 3.80 3.75
CA ARG A 155 9.05 2.86 2.77
C ARG A 155 7.94 2.23 1.94
N PRO A 156 8.23 1.74 0.73
CA PRO A 156 7.19 1.12 -0.09
C PRO A 156 6.72 -0.20 0.55
N VAL A 157 5.45 -0.58 0.32
CA VAL A 157 4.91 -1.87 0.79
C VAL A 157 5.54 -3.03 0.04
N LEU A 158 5.67 -2.89 -1.27
CA LEU A 158 6.41 -3.78 -2.15
C LEU A 158 7.60 -3.02 -2.70
N GLY A 159 8.81 -3.55 -2.52
CA GLY A 159 10.01 -2.93 -3.11
C GLY A 159 9.94 -2.92 -4.64
N ALA A 160 10.55 -1.91 -5.26
CA ALA A 160 10.92 -2.01 -6.67
C ALA A 160 12.03 -3.06 -6.77
N SER A 161 11.73 -4.18 -7.42
CA SER A 161 12.72 -5.21 -7.78
C SER A 161 13.64 -4.71 -8.88
#